data_AF-A0A1I1SWC3-F1
#
_entry.id   AF-A0A1I1SWC3-F1
#
_cell.length_a   1.000
_cell.length_b   1.000
_cell.length_c   1.000
_cell.angle_alpha   90.00
_cell.angle_beta   90.00
_cell.angle_gamma   90.00
#
_symmetry.space_group_name_H-M   'P 1'
#
loop_
_entity.id
_entity.type
_entity.pdbx_description
1 polymer ?
#
loop_
_entity_poly.entity_id
_entity_poly.type
_entity_poly.pdbx_seq_one_letter_code
_entity_poly.pdbx_strand_id
1 'polypeptide(L)'
;MANPLGRVLNFPRRPNPITGATFQTQNALADADLRAALLYELLEDLLRKERERPDPLRVRMTCVAAQELLNELTVLYRRASCDNLGGNRHD
;
A
#
# COMPACT_ATOMS: atom_id res chain seq x y z
N MET A 1 9.76 0.43 -61.18
CA MET A 1 10.68 0.32 -60.02
C MET A 1 10.41 1.51 -59.11
N ALA A 2 9.44 1.40 -58.20
CA ALA A 2 9.07 2.49 -57.29
C ALA A 2 10.02 2.45 -56.09
N ASN A 3 10.76 3.54 -55.84
CA ASN A 3 11.66 3.67 -54.71
C ASN A 3 10.91 4.35 -53.56
N PRO A 4 10.49 3.66 -52.49
CA PRO A 4 9.78 4.28 -51.40
C PRO A 4 10.83 4.89 -50.47
N LEU A 5 11.18 6.16 -50.69
CA LEU A 5 11.74 6.99 -49.62
C LEU A 5 10.63 7.24 -48.61
N GLY A 6 10.32 6.20 -47.83
CA GLY A 6 9.39 6.24 -46.72
C GLY A 6 9.94 7.22 -45.70
N ARG A 7 9.38 8.43 -45.70
CA ARG A 7 9.67 9.45 -44.70
C ARG A 7 9.20 8.92 -43.34
N VAL A 8 10.13 8.39 -42.56
CA VAL A 8 9.89 8.00 -41.16
C VAL A 8 9.61 9.29 -40.39
N LEU A 9 8.35 9.50 -40.02
CA LEU A 9 7.97 10.57 -39.11
C LEU A 9 8.40 10.12 -37.71
N ASN A 10 9.25 10.92 -37.05
CA ASN A 10 9.60 10.67 -35.66
C ASN A 10 8.32 10.70 -34.83
N PHE A 11 8.06 9.64 -34.08
CA PHE A 11 7.00 9.65 -33.08
C PHE A 11 7.25 10.82 -32.12
N PRO A 12 6.21 11.62 -31.81
CA PRO A 12 6.36 12.73 -30.89
C PRO A 12 6.94 12.21 -29.58
N ARG A 13 8.04 12.84 -29.13
CA ARG A 13 8.68 12.49 -27.87
C ARG A 13 7.61 12.52 -26.80
N ARG A 14 7.39 11.38 -26.13
CA ARG A 14 6.51 11.34 -24.96
C ARG A 14 7.02 12.40 -23.99
N PRO A 15 6.18 13.33 -23.49
CA PRO A 15 6.59 14.17 -22.38
C PRO A 15 7.07 13.24 -21.26
N ASN A 16 8.22 13.55 -20.66
CA ASN A 16 8.79 12.76 -19.58
C ASN A 16 7.66 12.44 -18.58
N PRO A 17 7.54 11.18 -18.11
CA PRO A 17 6.58 10.85 -17.07
C PRO A 17 6.78 11.84 -15.94
N ILE A 18 5.70 12.51 -15.52
CA ILE A 18 5.70 13.65 -14.60
C ILE A 18 6.61 13.32 -13.41
N THR A 19 7.87 13.77 -13.47
CA THR A 19 8.81 13.80 -12.34
C THR A 19 8.38 14.97 -11.48
N GLY A 20 7.29 14.79 -10.74
CA GLY A 20 6.65 15.92 -10.07
C GLY A 20 5.57 15.57 -9.08
N ALA A 21 5.02 14.36 -9.11
CA ALA A 21 4.43 13.83 -7.90
C ALA A 21 5.59 13.39 -7.01
N THR A 22 6.12 14.34 -6.24
CA THR A 22 6.61 14.02 -4.89
C THR A 22 5.41 13.47 -4.12
N PHE A 23 4.98 12.25 -4.48
CA PHE A 23 4.36 11.37 -3.52
C PHE A 23 5.37 11.39 -2.40
N GLN A 24 5.08 12.12 -1.32
CA GLN A 24 5.81 11.90 -0.09
C GLN A 24 5.83 10.40 0.02
N THR A 25 7.03 9.83 -0.02
CA THR A 25 7.27 8.42 0.25
C THR A 25 6.91 8.28 1.73
N GLN A 26 5.60 8.29 2.00
CA GLN A 26 5.02 7.90 3.27
C GLN A 26 5.66 6.54 3.50
N ASN A 27 6.42 6.48 4.59
CA ASN A 27 7.26 5.34 4.87
C ASN A 27 6.31 4.15 5.08
N ALA A 28 6.19 3.31 4.05
CA ALA A 28 5.22 2.22 4.04
C ALA A 28 5.42 1.28 5.24
N LEU A 29 6.64 1.20 5.77
CA LEU A 29 6.92 0.47 7.01
C LEU A 29 6.29 1.15 8.23
N ALA A 30 6.50 2.45 8.42
CA ALA A 30 5.89 3.19 9.53
C ALA A 30 4.35 3.16 9.49
N ASP A 31 3.80 3.23 8.27
CA ASP A 31 2.36 3.09 8.04
C ASP A 31 1.83 1.67 8.34
N ALA A 32 2.65 0.64 8.09
CA ALA A 32 2.33 -0.74 8.45
C ALA A 32 2.39 -0.94 9.97
N ASP A 33 3.39 -0.36 10.64
CA ASP A 33 3.56 -0.40 12.09
C ASP A 33 2.37 0.27 12.79
N LEU A 34 1.89 1.41 12.28
CA LEU A 34 0.69 2.06 12.78
C LEU A 34 -0.55 1.15 12.70
N ARG A 35 -0.73 0.45 11.58
CA ARG A 35 -1.86 -0.48 11.42
C ARG A 35 -1.75 -1.69 12.33
N ALA A 36 -0.54 -2.17 12.60
CA ALA A 36 -0.31 -3.23 13.56
C ALA A 36 -0.71 -2.79 14.98
N ALA A 37 -0.36 -1.56 15.36
CA ALA A 37 -0.73 -0.98 16.66
C ALA A 37 -2.25 -0.85 16.81
N LEU A 38 -2.94 -0.30 15.80
CA LEU A 38 -4.41 -0.18 15.81
C LEU A 38 -5.11 -1.56 15.89
N LEU A 39 -4.58 -2.56 15.18
CA LEU A 39 -5.11 -3.92 15.24
C LEU A 39 -4.91 -4.54 16.63
N TYR A 40 -3.75 -4.30 17.26
CA TYR A 40 -3.49 -4.74 18.62
C TYR A 40 -4.46 -4.11 19.62
N GLU A 41 -4.61 -2.79 19.59
CA GLU A 41 -5.53 -2.05 20.46
C GLU A 41 -6.98 -2.54 20.29
N LEU A 42 -7.41 -2.75 19.05
CA LEU A 42 -8.74 -3.23 18.72
C LEU A 42 -9.02 -4.63 19.32
N LEU A 43 -8.03 -5.54 19.26
CA LEU A 43 -8.14 -6.88 19.84
C LEU A 43 -8.13 -6.86 21.37
N GLU A 44 -7.27 -6.06 21.99
CA GLU A 44 -7.26 -5.83 23.45
C GLU A 44 -8.60 -5.29 23.94
N ASP A 45 -9.18 -4.34 23.21
CA ASP A 45 -10.48 -3.77 23.52
C ASP A 45 -11.60 -4.82 23.45
N LEU A 46 -11.51 -5.76 22.51
CA LEU A 46 -12.46 -6.87 22.40
C LEU A 46 -12.30 -7.82 23.59
N LEU A 47 -11.08 -8.22 23.93
CA LEU A 47 -10.80 -9.10 25.07
C LEU A 47 -11.27 -8.50 26.41
N ARG A 48 -11.05 -7.20 26.62
CA ARG A 48 -11.52 -6.51 27.83
C ARG A 48 -13.05 -6.56 27.95
N LYS A 49 -13.75 -6.35 26.84
CA LYS A 49 -15.21 -6.17 26.85
C LYS A 49 -15.96 -7.49 26.72
N GLU A 50 -15.33 -8.55 26.20
CA GLU A 50 -15.83 -9.92 26.28
C GLU A 50 -15.99 -10.37 27.74
N ARG A 51 -15.06 -10.00 28.63
CA ARG A 51 -15.13 -10.31 30.07
C ARG A 51 -16.30 -9.63 30.78
N GLU A 52 -16.74 -8.47 30.28
CA GLU A 52 -17.84 -7.70 30.87
C GLU A 52 -19.19 -8.24 30.40
N ARG A 53 -19.38 -8.37 29.08
CA ARG A 53 -20.53 -9.03 28.44
C ARG A 53 -20.30 -9.12 26.93
N PRO A 54 -20.34 -10.32 26.32
CA PRO A 54 -20.17 -10.44 24.88
C PRO A 54 -21.38 -9.85 24.12
N ASP A 55 -21.11 -8.87 23.25
CA ASP A 55 -22.06 -8.35 22.26
C ASP A 55 -21.69 -8.92 20.88
N PRO A 56 -22.50 -9.85 20.32
CA PRO A 56 -22.16 -10.54 19.08
C PRO A 56 -22.11 -9.61 17.86
N LEU A 57 -22.92 -8.54 17.83
CA LEU A 57 -22.86 -7.56 16.74
C LEU A 57 -21.53 -6.82 16.78
N ARG A 58 -21.11 -6.45 17.98
CA ARG A 58 -19.86 -5.74 18.19
C ARG A 58 -18.65 -6.59 17.86
N VAL A 59 -18.62 -7.86 18.29
CA VAL A 59 -17.58 -8.81 17.88
C VAL A 59 -17.49 -8.89 16.36
N ARG A 60 -18.64 -9.02 15.67
CA ARG A 60 -18.67 -9.07 14.20
C ARG A 60 -18.12 -7.80 13.56
N MET A 61 -18.51 -6.63 14.04
CA MET A 61 -18.00 -5.34 13.54
C MET A 61 -16.49 -5.21 13.77
N THR A 62 -16.01 -5.62 14.94
CA THR A 62 -14.57 -5.63 15.26
C THR A 62 -13.80 -6.58 14.35
N CYS A 63 -14.33 -7.77 14.05
CA CYS A 63 -13.70 -8.67 13.09
C CYS A 63 -13.59 -8.07 11.68
N VAL A 64 -14.61 -7.34 11.22
CA VAL A 64 -14.56 -6.64 9.92
C VAL A 64 -13.48 -5.57 9.92
N ALA A 65 -13.43 -4.73 10.95
CA ALA A 65 -12.40 -3.70 11.09
C ALA A 65 -10.97 -4.30 11.18
N ALA A 66 -10.80 -5.39 11.92
CA ALA A 66 -9.53 -6.11 12.01
C ALA A 66 -9.07 -6.65 10.64
N GLN A 67 -10.02 -7.17 9.85
CA GLN A 67 -9.73 -7.67 8.50
C GLN A 67 -9.28 -6.54 7.56
N GLU A 68 -9.90 -5.38 7.63
CA GLU A 68 -9.50 -4.20 6.86
C GLU A 68 -8.09 -3.74 7.25
N LEU A 69 -7.81 -3.58 8.55
CA LEU A 69 -6.48 -3.20 9.05
C LEU A 69 -5.40 -4.20 8.63
N LEU A 70 -5.70 -5.50 8.69
CA LEU A 70 -4.77 -6.55 8.26
C LEU A 70 -4.49 -6.48 6.76
N ASN A 71 -5.53 -6.28 5.94
CA ASN A 71 -5.36 -6.13 4.49
C ASN A 71 -4.46 -4.93 4.17
N GLU A 72 -4.70 -3.77 4.78
CA GLU A 72 -3.86 -2.60 4.58
C GLU A 72 -2.41 -2.84 5.02
N LEU A 73 -2.21 -3.45 6.20
CA LEU A 73 -0.89 -3.80 6.71
C LEU A 73 -0.13 -4.69 5.71
N THR A 74 -0.77 -5.71 5.15
CA THR A 74 -0.09 -6.61 4.19
C THR A 74 0.29 -5.91 2.89
N VAL A 75 -0.49 -4.93 2.44
CA VAL A 75 -0.17 -4.14 1.24
C VAL A 75 1.03 -3.24 1.51
N LEU A 76 1.04 -2.58 2.67
CA LEU A 76 2.12 -1.68 3.07
C LEU A 76 3.43 -2.41 3.34
N TYR A 77 3.38 -3.56 3.99
CA TYR A 77 4.56 -4.39 4.23
C TYR A 77 5.17 -4.89 2.91
N ARG A 78 4.33 -5.33 1.97
CA ARG A 78 4.78 -5.71 0.62
C ARG A 78 5.42 -4.54 -0.11
N ARG A 79 4.82 -3.35 -0.03
CA ARG A 79 5.38 -2.12 -0.62
C ARG A 79 6.75 -1.78 -0.01
N ALA A 80 6.86 -1.77 1.31
CA ALA A 80 8.13 -1.52 2.01
C ALA A 80 9.21 -2.53 1.61
N SER A 81 8.83 -3.81 1.43
CA SER A 81 9.75 -4.86 0.98
C SER A 81 10.25 -4.64 -0.45
N CYS A 82 9.37 -4.18 -1.36
CA CYS A 82 9.74 -3.86 -2.74
C CYS A 82 10.61 -2.60 -2.84
N ASP A 83 10.32 -1.56 -2.04
CA ASP A 83 11.08 -0.31 -2.03
C ASP A 83 12.53 -0.57 -1.58
N ASN A 84 12.73 -1.46 -0.59
CA ASN A 84 14.06 -1.89 -0.14
C ASN A 84 14.83 -2.70 -1.21
N LEU A 85 14.14 -3.48 -2.06
CA LEU A 85 14.79 -4.25 -3.15
C LEU A 85 15.13 -3.38 -4.37
N GLY A 86 14.33 -2.35 -4.65
CA GLY A 86 14.52 -1.46 -5.80
C GLY A 86 15.69 -0.47 -5.63
N GLY A 87 16.03 -0.11 -4.38
CA GLY A 87 17.12 0.80 -4.06
C GLY A 87 18.53 0.24 -4.33
N ASN A 88 18.68 -1.08 -4.48
CA ASN A 88 19.97 -1.76 -4.66
C ASN A 88 20.42 -1.88 -6.13
N ARG A 89 19.81 -1.09 -7.04
CA ARG A 89 20.04 -1.15 -8.50
C ARG A 89 20.62 0.12 -9.11
N HIS A 90 21.12 1.04 -8.28
CA HIS A 90 21.85 2.21 -8.72
C HIS A 90 23.19 2.31 -7.98
N ASP A 91 24.13 1.45 -8.38
CA ASP A 91 25.57 1.67 -8.28
C ASP A 91 26.19 1.43 -9.67
#